data_AF-A0A2D3L8X6-F1
#
_entry.id   AF-A0A2D3L8X6-F1
#
_cell.length_a   1.000
_cell.length_b   1.000
_cell.length_c   1.000
_cell.angle_alpha   90.00
_cell.angle_beta   90.00
_cell.angle_gamma   90.00
#
_symmetry.space_group_name_H-M   'P 1'
#
loop_
_entity.id
_entity.type
_entity.pdbx_description
1 polymer ?
#
loop_
_entity_poly.entity_id
_entity_poly.type
_entity_poly.pdbx_seq_one_letter_code
_entity_poly.pdbx_strand_id
1 'polypeptide(L)'
;MANSFIISALHILPGCDPSLKKGLKDDWFLFNDSVSLKGSPKKIFLNDKNSLKGDYYGKNISISAIVGVNGSGKSSIFEMLYRIINNVSALLERDEKRMAARKLYFIAGLYCELFYIVDGKLCYISCQGQEKKLPNRDVYLSTNNNRINNNSLNEFINDAWEGLFFTIVTNYSMQSFISNDYINERVIDLKTQTEKEEESWINSLFHKNDGYMTPIVLNPYRDNGKIDMNKEHRLTISRLSSCLIHARNNKKNFINGYDLHDIKYEYNANFVTEKIQEETGISEEDIWNYAPNKNDTSLYVDVILKSYGIDLQDFAERDEIYKRAAVYLAFKTLIIATRYPSYNKYQKYAIPTLLFSKIDRATSEILQKLVRAVYADNSHITLKVATNETFFGSTKK
;
A
#
# COMPACT_ATOMS: atom_id res chain seq x y z
N MET A 1 -14.98 -9.29 -8.51
CA MET A 1 -15.00 -8.37 -7.34
C MET A 1 -16.31 -8.61 -6.61
N ALA A 2 -16.26 -8.66 -5.28
CA ALA A 2 -17.47 -8.79 -4.47
C ALA A 2 -18.44 -7.62 -4.72
N ASN A 3 -19.74 -7.89 -4.69
CA ASN A 3 -20.79 -6.89 -4.89
C ASN A 3 -21.24 -6.26 -3.57
N SER A 4 -21.00 -6.89 -2.43
CA SER A 4 -21.38 -6.35 -1.13
C SER A 4 -20.38 -6.75 -0.04
N PHE A 5 -20.15 -5.84 0.91
CA PHE A 5 -19.23 -6.06 2.02
C PHE A 5 -19.71 -5.33 3.29
N ILE A 6 -19.79 -6.03 4.42
CA ILE A 6 -20.20 -5.43 5.71
C ILE A 6 -19.43 -6.06 6.89
N ILE A 7 -18.66 -5.26 7.64
CA ILE A 7 -18.06 -5.68 8.91
C ILE A 7 -19.15 -5.84 9.96
N SER A 8 -19.24 -7.00 10.61
CA SER A 8 -20.42 -7.39 11.37
C SER A 8 -20.18 -7.67 12.85
N ALA A 9 -19.04 -8.25 13.22
CA ALA A 9 -18.70 -8.44 14.63
C ALA A 9 -17.20 -8.58 14.88
N LEU A 10 -16.80 -8.31 16.11
CA LEU A 10 -15.50 -8.67 16.68
C LEU A 10 -15.73 -9.54 17.91
N HIS A 11 -14.97 -10.63 18.03
CA HIS A 11 -14.98 -11.49 19.21
C HIS A 11 -13.59 -11.51 19.83
N ILE A 12 -13.45 -11.09 21.08
CA ILE A 12 -12.19 -11.15 21.81
C ILE A 12 -12.18 -12.43 22.64
N LEU A 13 -11.17 -13.26 22.42
CA LEU A 13 -11.09 -14.58 23.05
C LEU A 13 -10.35 -14.50 24.39
N PRO A 14 -10.64 -15.38 25.37
CA PRO A 14 -10.01 -15.37 26.70
C PRO A 14 -8.47 -15.47 26.73
N GLY A 15 -7.84 -15.93 25.65
CA GLY A 15 -6.38 -16.01 25.53
C GLY A 15 -5.69 -14.72 25.08
N CYS A 16 -6.44 -13.65 24.79
CA CYS A 16 -5.86 -12.42 24.25
C CYS A 16 -5.04 -11.71 25.33
N ASP A 17 -3.80 -11.33 24.98
CA ASP A 17 -2.92 -10.60 25.88
C ASP A 17 -3.62 -9.32 26.40
N PRO A 18 -3.72 -9.12 27.72
CA PRO A 18 -4.36 -7.96 28.32
C PRO A 18 -3.83 -6.61 27.83
N SER A 19 -2.54 -6.52 27.49
CA SER A 19 -1.93 -5.30 26.96
C SER A 19 -2.52 -4.86 25.62
N LEU A 20 -2.91 -5.82 24.77
CA LEU A 20 -3.49 -5.56 23.45
C LEU A 20 -4.97 -5.14 23.53
N LYS A 21 -5.67 -5.57 24.59
CA LYS A 21 -7.11 -5.30 24.76
C LYS A 21 -7.43 -3.85 25.08
N LYS A 22 -6.49 -3.11 25.70
CA LYS A 22 -6.66 -1.70 26.11
C LYS A 22 -8.04 -1.40 26.71
N GLY A 23 -8.44 -2.20 27.71
CA GLY A 23 -9.69 -2.06 28.46
C GLY A 23 -10.91 -2.79 27.86
N LEU A 24 -10.78 -3.46 26.72
CA LEU A 24 -11.85 -4.31 26.18
C LEU A 24 -11.98 -5.61 26.97
N LYS A 25 -13.21 -6.11 27.07
CA LYS A 25 -13.55 -7.39 27.69
C LYS A 25 -13.44 -8.54 26.68
N ASP A 26 -13.29 -9.74 27.21
CA ASP A 26 -13.31 -10.99 26.44
C ASP A 26 -14.76 -11.34 26.09
N ASP A 27 -15.33 -10.62 25.12
CA ASP A 27 -16.73 -10.74 24.74
C ASP A 27 -16.93 -10.47 23.23
N TRP A 28 -18.17 -10.61 22.79
CA TRP A 28 -18.66 -10.27 21.48
C TRP A 28 -19.04 -8.79 21.39
N PHE A 29 -18.55 -8.14 20.34
CA PHE A 29 -18.90 -6.79 19.93
C PHE A 29 -19.62 -6.88 18.57
N LEU A 30 -20.95 -6.81 18.58
CA LEU A 30 -21.75 -6.77 17.35
C LEU A 30 -21.83 -5.35 16.82
N PHE A 31 -21.57 -5.16 15.53
CA PHE A 31 -21.56 -3.84 14.89
C PHE A 31 -22.84 -3.51 14.14
N ASN A 32 -23.63 -4.52 13.79
CA ASN A 32 -24.91 -4.36 13.11
C ASN A 32 -25.83 -5.56 13.39
N ASP A 33 -27.08 -5.42 12.96
CA ASP A 33 -28.16 -6.40 13.09
C ASP A 33 -28.16 -7.46 11.97
N SER A 34 -27.20 -7.46 11.05
CA SER A 34 -27.04 -8.51 10.03
C SER A 34 -26.60 -9.86 10.63
N VAL A 35 -26.17 -9.84 11.88
CA VAL A 35 -25.74 -11.02 12.63
C VAL A 35 -26.40 -11.05 14.00
N SER A 36 -26.53 -12.24 14.57
CA SER A 36 -27.06 -12.45 15.92
C SER A 36 -26.31 -13.57 16.62
N LEU A 37 -26.26 -13.51 17.96
CA LEU A 37 -25.68 -14.55 18.80
C LEU A 37 -26.79 -15.47 19.30
N LYS A 38 -26.61 -16.79 19.11
CA LYS A 38 -27.57 -17.80 19.57
C LYS A 38 -26.85 -18.96 20.25
N GLY A 39 -27.55 -19.65 21.16
CA GLY A 39 -27.06 -20.85 21.85
C GLY A 39 -26.18 -20.58 23.07
N SER A 40 -25.75 -21.68 23.71
CA SER A 40 -24.78 -21.70 24.81
C SER A 40 -23.78 -22.85 24.57
N PRO A 41 -22.49 -22.56 24.29
CA PRO A 41 -21.88 -21.23 24.16
C PRO A 41 -22.44 -20.44 22.97
N LYS A 42 -22.37 -19.10 23.06
CA LYS A 42 -22.87 -18.19 22.01
C LYS A 42 -22.12 -18.45 20.69
N LYS A 43 -22.87 -18.67 19.62
CA LYS A 43 -22.37 -18.73 18.24
C LYS A 43 -23.02 -17.65 17.40
N ILE A 44 -22.27 -17.10 16.44
CA ILE A 44 -22.73 -16.07 15.53
C ILE A 44 -23.44 -16.68 14.31
N PHE A 45 -24.56 -16.08 13.94
CA PHE A 45 -25.38 -16.49 12.79
C PHE A 45 -25.79 -15.27 11.98
N LEU A 46 -25.96 -15.44 10.67
CA LEU A 46 -26.65 -14.46 9.85
C LEU A 46 -28.07 -14.22 10.37
N ASN A 47 -28.51 -12.98 10.27
CA ASN A 47 -29.86 -12.57 10.61
C ASN A 47 -30.59 -12.11 9.34
N ASP A 48 -31.52 -12.94 8.87
CA ASP A 48 -32.31 -12.67 7.66
C ASP A 48 -33.30 -11.50 7.82
N LYS A 49 -33.53 -11.05 9.06
CA LYS A 49 -34.41 -9.93 9.41
C LYS A 49 -33.66 -8.59 9.53
N ASN A 50 -32.61 -8.40 8.72
CA ASN A 50 -31.87 -7.13 8.72
C ASN A 50 -32.80 -5.98 8.30
N SER A 51 -32.86 -4.94 9.13
CA SER A 51 -33.70 -3.76 8.92
C SER A 51 -33.18 -2.85 7.78
N LEU A 52 -31.88 -2.89 7.51
CA LEU A 52 -31.22 -2.12 6.45
C LEU A 52 -30.92 -3.03 5.26
N LYS A 53 -31.88 -3.13 4.32
CA LYS A 53 -31.66 -3.81 3.04
C LYS A 53 -30.48 -3.19 2.28
N GLY A 54 -29.70 -4.03 1.61
CA GLY A 54 -28.32 -3.80 1.15
C GLY A 54 -28.01 -2.61 0.25
N ASP A 55 -28.99 -1.79 -0.13
CA ASP A 55 -28.80 -0.60 -0.97
C ASP A 55 -29.34 0.69 -0.31
N TYR A 56 -29.65 0.70 0.99
CA TYR A 56 -30.20 1.88 1.68
C TYR A 56 -29.34 3.15 1.47
N TYR A 57 -28.02 3.02 1.54
CA TYR A 57 -27.07 4.12 1.29
C TYR A 57 -26.58 4.19 -0.16
N GLY A 58 -27.20 3.42 -1.06
CA GLY A 58 -26.77 3.21 -2.43
C GLY A 58 -26.15 1.83 -2.65
N LYS A 59 -26.10 1.44 -3.93
CA LYS A 59 -25.57 0.15 -4.35
C LYS A 59 -24.12 -0.03 -3.90
N ASN A 60 -23.84 -1.14 -3.24
CA ASN A 60 -22.51 -1.51 -2.72
C ASN A 60 -21.97 -0.53 -1.65
N ILE A 61 -22.85 0.22 -0.97
CA ILE A 61 -22.47 1.17 0.08
C ILE A 61 -23.09 0.73 1.41
N SER A 62 -22.22 0.49 2.39
CA SER A 62 -22.62 0.26 3.78
C SER A 62 -21.99 1.31 4.67
N ILE A 63 -22.80 1.90 5.56
CA ILE A 63 -22.37 2.90 6.53
C ILE A 63 -22.72 2.40 7.91
N SER A 64 -21.78 2.50 8.84
CA SER A 64 -21.96 2.13 10.25
C SER A 64 -21.25 3.14 11.14
N ALA A 65 -21.77 3.33 12.35
CA ALA A 65 -21.21 4.25 13.34
C ALA A 65 -21.10 3.56 14.70
N ILE A 66 -19.97 3.76 15.38
CA ILE A 66 -19.75 3.31 16.75
C ILE A 66 -19.80 4.52 17.66
N VAL A 67 -20.80 4.58 18.53
CA VAL A 67 -21.00 5.66 19.51
C VAL A 67 -20.93 5.12 20.93
N GLY A 68 -20.52 5.96 21.87
CA GLY A 68 -20.36 5.57 23.26
C GLY A 68 -19.59 6.60 24.08
N VAL A 69 -19.65 6.50 25.40
CA VAL A 69 -18.98 7.42 26.33
C VAL A 69 -17.47 7.37 26.20
N ASN A 70 -16.77 8.42 26.64
CA ASN A 70 -15.32 8.45 26.66
C ASN A 70 -14.76 7.30 27.50
N GLY A 71 -13.69 6.67 27.04
CA GLY A 71 -13.10 5.50 27.72
C GLY A 71 -13.82 4.17 27.48
N SER A 72 -14.93 4.11 26.74
CA SER A 72 -15.68 2.86 26.49
C SER A 72 -15.00 1.87 25.52
N GLY A 73 -13.74 2.10 25.13
CA GLY A 73 -13.00 1.21 24.24
C GLY A 73 -13.27 1.36 22.74
N LYS A 74 -13.97 2.42 22.29
CA LYS A 74 -14.26 2.64 20.85
C LYS A 74 -12.99 2.61 19.98
N SER A 75 -11.95 3.34 20.37
CA SER A 75 -10.67 3.34 19.66
C SER A 75 -9.96 1.98 19.76
N SER A 76 -10.04 1.34 20.93
CA SER A 76 -9.48 -0.01 21.15
C SER A 76 -10.09 -1.04 20.19
N ILE A 77 -11.38 -0.94 19.87
CA ILE A 77 -12.03 -1.82 18.87
C ILE A 77 -11.36 -1.67 17.49
N PHE A 78 -11.16 -0.43 17.04
CA PHE A 78 -10.48 -0.17 15.78
C PHE A 78 -9.01 -0.64 15.81
N GLU A 79 -8.31 -0.45 16.92
CA GLU A 79 -6.96 -0.99 17.06
C GLU A 79 -6.93 -2.52 16.94
N MET A 80 -7.90 -3.24 17.52
CA MET A 80 -8.01 -4.69 17.33
C MET A 80 -8.18 -5.06 15.85
N LEU A 81 -9.01 -4.34 15.10
CA LEU A 81 -9.14 -4.54 13.65
C LEU A 81 -7.80 -4.35 12.94
N TYR A 82 -7.04 -3.31 13.30
CA TYR A 82 -5.73 -3.02 12.70
C TYR A 82 -4.71 -4.11 13.04
N ARG A 83 -4.70 -4.62 14.28
CA ARG A 83 -3.83 -5.73 14.70
C ARG A 83 -4.14 -7.02 13.91
N ILE A 84 -5.42 -7.32 13.69
CA ILE A 84 -5.85 -8.48 12.88
C ILE A 84 -5.32 -8.36 11.45
N ILE A 85 -5.58 -7.22 10.80
CA ILE A 85 -5.16 -7.00 9.40
C ILE A 85 -3.63 -7.01 9.31
N ASN A 86 -2.92 -6.38 10.24
CA ASN A 86 -1.46 -6.40 10.31
C ASN A 86 -0.91 -7.83 10.39
N ASN A 87 -1.45 -8.68 11.26
CA ASN A 87 -0.96 -10.05 11.41
C ASN A 87 -1.22 -10.92 10.18
N VAL A 88 -2.37 -10.75 9.52
CA VAL A 88 -2.65 -11.40 8.23
C VAL A 88 -1.64 -10.95 7.18
N SER A 89 -1.39 -9.65 7.10
CA SER A 89 -0.42 -9.06 6.15
C SER A 89 0.99 -9.56 6.40
N ALA A 90 1.41 -9.62 7.67
CA ALA A 90 2.75 -10.09 8.05
C ALA A 90 2.99 -11.53 7.60
N LEU A 91 1.96 -12.39 7.68
CA LEU A 91 2.05 -13.78 7.22
C LEU A 91 2.05 -13.89 5.69
N LEU A 92 1.19 -13.14 5.01
CA LEU A 92 1.12 -13.10 3.55
C LEU A 92 2.41 -12.62 2.91
N GLU A 93 3.08 -11.65 3.54
CA GLU A 93 4.21 -10.94 2.97
C GLU A 93 5.55 -11.33 3.60
N ARG A 94 5.61 -12.39 4.42
CA ARG A 94 6.83 -12.78 5.16
C ARG A 94 8.03 -13.09 4.27
N ASP A 95 7.76 -13.59 3.06
CA ASP A 95 8.76 -13.98 2.06
C ASP A 95 8.96 -12.90 0.98
N GLU A 96 8.15 -11.83 1.03
CA GLU A 96 8.18 -10.75 0.05
C GLU A 96 9.27 -9.73 0.34
N LYS A 97 9.91 -9.24 -0.74
CA LYS A 97 10.97 -8.22 -0.63
C LYS A 97 10.37 -6.82 -0.52
N ARG A 98 10.15 -6.35 0.70
CA ARG A 98 9.64 -5.00 1.02
C ARG A 98 10.74 -3.93 1.10
N MET A 99 11.50 -3.68 0.04
CA MET A 99 12.67 -2.78 0.11
C MET A 99 12.33 -1.30 0.37
N ALA A 100 11.16 -0.82 -0.09
CA ALA A 100 10.76 0.59 0.04
C ALA A 100 9.66 0.84 1.07
N ALA A 101 9.06 -0.23 1.59
CA ALA A 101 8.04 -0.19 2.61
C ALA A 101 8.66 -0.49 3.97
N ARG A 102 8.06 0.03 5.03
CA ARG A 102 8.45 -0.41 6.37
C ARG A 102 8.09 -1.87 6.58
N LYS A 103 8.89 -2.51 7.41
CA LYS A 103 8.74 -3.91 7.76
C LYS A 103 7.44 -4.13 8.53
N LEU A 104 6.71 -5.19 8.20
CA LEU A 104 5.62 -5.68 9.01
C LEU A 104 6.15 -6.54 10.14
N TYR A 105 5.63 -6.32 11.33
CA TYR A 105 5.92 -7.12 12.49
C TYR A 105 4.68 -7.88 12.93
N PHE A 106 4.82 -9.18 13.16
CA PHE A 106 3.72 -10.01 13.65
C PHE A 106 3.52 -9.78 15.15
N ILE A 107 2.30 -9.47 15.57
CA ILE A 107 1.97 -9.19 16.97
C ILE A 107 1.64 -10.50 17.68
N ALA A 108 2.45 -10.87 18.67
CA ALA A 108 2.24 -12.06 19.48
C ALA A 108 1.09 -11.85 20.48
N GLY A 109 0.47 -12.94 20.95
CA GLY A 109 -0.57 -12.86 21.99
C GLY A 109 -1.94 -12.33 21.53
N LEU A 110 -2.14 -12.13 20.22
CA LEU A 110 -3.43 -11.70 19.67
C LEU A 110 -4.41 -12.88 19.53
N TYR A 111 -5.49 -12.86 20.31
CA TYR A 111 -6.59 -13.84 20.21
C TYR A 111 -7.95 -13.17 20.00
N CYS A 112 -8.39 -13.11 18.75
CA CYS A 112 -9.64 -12.45 18.38
C CYS A 112 -10.15 -12.92 17.03
N GLU A 113 -11.42 -12.67 16.74
CA GLU A 113 -12.06 -13.06 15.49
C GLU A 113 -12.84 -11.89 14.92
N LEU A 114 -12.58 -11.55 13.66
CA LEU A 114 -13.29 -10.51 12.92
C LEU A 114 -14.26 -11.15 11.95
N PHE A 115 -15.55 -10.90 12.14
CA PHE A 115 -16.64 -11.39 11.30
C PHE A 115 -17.15 -10.30 10.37
N TYR A 116 -17.39 -10.68 9.12
CA TYR A 116 -17.91 -9.80 8.08
C TYR A 116 -18.74 -10.61 7.08
N ILE A 117 -19.50 -9.92 6.24
CA ILE A 117 -20.36 -10.52 5.24
C ILE A 117 -19.85 -10.09 3.87
N VAL A 118 -19.61 -11.07 2.98
CA VAL A 118 -19.26 -10.84 1.57
C VAL A 118 -20.30 -11.53 0.70
N ASP A 119 -21.00 -10.77 -0.14
CA ASP A 119 -22.02 -11.33 -1.05
C ASP A 119 -23.04 -12.24 -0.36
N GLY A 120 -23.51 -11.79 0.81
CA GLY A 120 -24.49 -12.50 1.65
C GLY A 120 -23.93 -13.68 2.44
N LYS A 121 -22.64 -14.02 2.29
CA LYS A 121 -22.00 -15.10 3.04
C LYS A 121 -21.29 -14.56 4.27
N LEU A 122 -21.52 -15.20 5.43
CA LEU A 122 -20.80 -14.89 6.65
C LEU A 122 -19.39 -15.46 6.59
N CYS A 123 -18.44 -14.57 6.78
CA CYS A 123 -17.00 -14.80 6.67
C CYS A 123 -16.30 -14.34 7.95
N TYR A 124 -15.12 -14.88 8.24
CA TYR A 124 -14.32 -14.43 9.37
C TYR A 124 -12.82 -14.61 9.20
N ILE A 125 -12.05 -13.75 9.88
CA ILE A 125 -10.62 -13.92 10.14
C ILE A 125 -10.48 -14.30 11.60
N SER A 126 -9.93 -15.48 11.89
CA SER A 126 -9.60 -15.87 13.26
C SER A 126 -8.11 -15.69 13.52
N CYS A 127 -7.78 -14.95 14.56
CA CYS A 127 -6.45 -14.84 15.13
C CYS A 127 -6.40 -15.67 16.41
N GLN A 128 -5.64 -16.77 16.42
CA GLN A 128 -5.45 -17.59 17.63
C GLN A 128 -3.96 -17.77 17.89
N GLY A 129 -3.32 -16.77 18.49
CA GLY A 129 -1.88 -16.79 18.73
C GLY A 129 -1.11 -16.89 17.40
N GLN A 130 -0.44 -18.02 17.17
CA GLN A 130 0.41 -18.27 15.99
C GLN A 130 -0.35 -18.68 14.73
N GLU A 131 -1.61 -19.07 14.81
CA GLU A 131 -2.39 -19.56 13.67
C GLU A 131 -3.48 -18.56 13.25
N LYS A 132 -3.72 -18.45 11.94
CA LYS A 132 -4.75 -17.59 11.32
C LYS A 132 -5.63 -18.37 10.36
N LYS A 133 -6.95 -18.26 10.50
CA LYS A 133 -7.94 -18.90 9.63
C LYS A 133 -8.71 -17.87 8.82
N LEU A 134 -8.94 -18.16 7.53
CA LEU A 134 -9.75 -17.35 6.61
C LEU A 134 -11.17 -17.94 6.36
N PRO A 135 -12.08 -17.16 5.75
CA PRO A 135 -13.51 -17.48 5.70
C PRO A 135 -13.92 -18.71 4.91
N ASN A 136 -13.21 -19.02 3.83
CA ASN A 136 -13.76 -19.87 2.77
C ASN A 136 -13.34 -21.34 2.90
N ARG A 137 -12.32 -21.65 3.72
CA ARG A 137 -11.78 -23.00 3.91
C ARG A 137 -11.13 -23.15 5.29
N ASP A 138 -10.96 -24.39 5.76
CA ASP A 138 -10.15 -24.74 6.93
C ASP A 138 -8.63 -24.60 6.65
N VAL A 139 -8.22 -23.47 6.08
CA VAL A 139 -6.81 -23.17 5.78
C VAL A 139 -6.26 -22.30 6.91
N TYR A 140 -5.15 -22.75 7.50
CA TYR A 140 -4.44 -22.08 8.58
C TYR A 140 -3.09 -21.57 8.07
N LEU A 141 -2.82 -20.27 8.26
CA LEU A 141 -1.45 -19.76 8.20
C LEU A 141 -0.86 -19.72 9.59
N SER A 142 0.29 -20.38 9.74
CA SER A 142 1.06 -20.41 10.99
C SER A 142 2.34 -19.60 10.84
N THR A 143 2.81 -19.02 11.95
CA THR A 143 4.14 -18.40 12.03
C THR A 143 5.26 -19.42 11.80
N ASN A 144 5.01 -20.73 11.99
CA ASN A 144 5.97 -21.80 11.73
C ASN A 144 6.08 -22.13 10.24
N ASN A 145 7.27 -21.90 9.67
CA ASN A 145 7.58 -22.18 8.25
C ASN A 145 7.37 -23.65 7.85
N ASN A 146 7.52 -24.60 8.79
CA ASN A 146 7.41 -26.04 8.51
C ASN A 146 5.97 -26.54 8.28
N ARG A 147 4.95 -25.69 8.45
CA ARG A 147 3.53 -26.10 8.33
C ARG A 147 2.80 -25.58 7.10
N ILE A 148 3.44 -24.75 6.26
CA ILE A 148 2.76 -24.15 5.11
C ILE A 148 3.21 -24.84 3.84
N ASN A 149 2.34 -25.66 3.27
CA ASN A 149 2.50 -26.17 1.92
C ASN A 149 2.30 -24.99 0.94
N ASN A 150 3.14 -24.84 -0.09
CA ASN A 150 2.97 -23.75 -1.07
C ASN A 150 1.57 -23.74 -1.71
N ASN A 151 0.93 -24.91 -1.84
CA ASN A 151 -0.46 -25.01 -2.29
C ASN A 151 -1.44 -24.36 -1.30
N SER A 152 -1.25 -24.51 0.01
CA SER A 152 -2.12 -23.90 1.02
C SER A 152 -1.93 -22.39 1.10
N LEU A 153 -0.72 -21.86 0.82
CA LEU A 153 -0.50 -20.41 0.72
C LEU A 153 -1.20 -19.81 -0.50
N ASN A 154 -1.11 -20.44 -1.67
CA ASN A 154 -1.80 -19.98 -2.87
C ASN A 154 -3.32 -20.03 -2.71
N GLU A 155 -3.84 -21.09 -2.10
CA GLU A 155 -5.26 -21.17 -1.74
C GLU A 155 -5.67 -20.09 -0.73
N PHE A 156 -4.84 -19.84 0.29
CA PHE A 156 -5.06 -18.76 1.23
C PHE A 156 -5.05 -17.38 0.55
N ILE A 157 -4.12 -17.14 -0.38
CA ILE A 157 -4.07 -15.89 -1.15
C ILE A 157 -5.33 -15.74 -1.98
N ASN A 158 -5.80 -16.79 -2.66
CA ASN A 158 -7.05 -16.74 -3.41
C ASN A 158 -8.25 -16.45 -2.50
N ASP A 159 -8.36 -17.13 -1.36
CA ASP A 159 -9.41 -16.87 -0.37
C ASP A 159 -9.31 -15.44 0.20
N ALA A 160 -8.10 -14.93 0.42
CA ALA A 160 -7.84 -13.57 0.84
C ALA A 160 -8.28 -12.57 -0.24
N TRP A 161 -8.00 -12.85 -1.51
CA TRP A 161 -8.40 -12.01 -2.64
C TRP A 161 -9.91 -11.95 -2.84
N GLU A 162 -10.61 -13.06 -2.58
CA GLU A 162 -12.06 -13.13 -2.70
C GLU A 162 -12.80 -12.58 -1.47
N GLY A 163 -12.22 -12.72 -0.28
CA GLY A 163 -12.87 -12.43 1.00
C GLY A 163 -12.37 -11.20 1.75
N LEU A 164 -11.14 -10.72 1.50
CA LEU A 164 -10.62 -9.52 2.15
C LEU A 164 -10.90 -8.26 1.34
N PHE A 165 -10.77 -7.13 2.04
CA PHE A 165 -11.07 -5.80 1.55
C PHE A 165 -9.90 -4.88 1.86
N PHE A 166 -9.65 -3.94 0.96
CA PHE A 166 -8.66 -2.92 1.22
C PHE A 166 -9.24 -1.85 2.16
N THR A 167 -8.55 -1.57 3.27
CA THR A 167 -9.02 -0.64 4.30
C THR A 167 -8.29 0.69 4.22
N ILE A 168 -9.04 1.79 4.10
CA ILE A 168 -8.50 3.14 4.25
C ILE A 168 -8.96 3.70 5.59
N VAL A 169 -8.01 3.89 6.51
CA VAL A 169 -8.26 4.54 7.79
C VAL A 169 -7.89 6.01 7.66
N THR A 170 -8.81 6.88 8.01
CA THR A 170 -8.54 8.32 8.12
C THR A 170 -8.62 8.72 9.59
N ASN A 171 -7.48 9.12 10.14
CA ASN A 171 -7.32 9.45 11.54
C ASN A 171 -6.77 10.87 11.71
N TYR A 172 -7.64 11.78 12.14
CA TYR A 172 -7.28 13.16 12.43
C TYR A 172 -6.91 13.41 13.90
N SER A 173 -6.94 12.38 14.76
CA SER A 173 -6.44 12.53 16.13
C SER A 173 -4.91 12.54 16.13
N MET A 174 -4.32 13.72 16.34
CA MET A 174 -2.86 13.92 16.34
C MET A 174 -2.15 13.11 17.42
N GLN A 175 -2.80 12.92 18.57
CA GLN A 175 -2.23 12.22 19.74
C GLN A 175 -2.41 10.70 19.71
N SER A 176 -3.03 10.14 18.67
CA SER A 176 -3.25 8.69 18.54
C SER A 176 -2.24 8.03 17.61
N PHE A 177 -2.05 6.72 17.75
CA PHE A 177 -1.15 5.91 16.91
C PHE A 177 0.29 6.44 16.87
N ILE A 178 0.78 6.98 17.98
CA ILE A 178 2.19 7.33 18.14
C ILE A 178 2.95 6.02 18.33
N SER A 179 4.01 5.82 17.55
CA SER A 179 4.75 4.54 17.54
C SER A 179 5.22 4.09 18.92
N ASN A 180 5.61 5.05 19.77
CA ASN A 180 6.06 4.83 21.14
C ASN A 180 5.01 4.19 22.04
N ASP A 181 3.71 4.33 21.73
CA ASP A 181 2.65 3.69 22.52
C ASP A 181 2.60 2.16 22.30
N TYR A 182 3.34 1.65 21.29
CA TYR A 182 3.28 0.25 20.84
C TYR A 182 4.62 -0.49 20.95
N ILE A 183 5.70 0.18 21.36
CA ILE A 183 7.05 -0.42 21.43
C ILE A 183 7.19 -1.54 22.45
N ASN A 184 6.27 -1.59 23.42
CA ASN A 184 6.20 -2.63 24.45
C ASN A 184 5.28 -3.80 24.06
N GLU A 185 4.60 -3.72 22.91
CA GLU A 185 3.82 -4.85 22.39
C GLU A 185 4.79 -5.89 21.82
N ARG A 186 4.64 -7.16 22.21
CA ARG A 186 5.52 -8.23 21.76
C ARG A 186 5.36 -8.49 20.27
N VAL A 187 6.42 -8.23 19.52
CA VAL A 187 6.43 -8.34 18.06
C VAL A 187 7.50 -9.31 17.55
N ILE A 188 7.17 -10.05 16.50
CA ILE A 188 8.02 -11.07 15.88
C ILE A 188 8.32 -10.68 14.44
N ASP A 189 9.61 -10.72 14.11
CA ASP A 189 10.10 -10.70 12.74
C ASP A 189 9.98 -12.09 12.12
N LEU A 190 8.96 -12.32 11.29
CA LEU A 190 8.69 -13.64 10.70
C LEU A 190 9.79 -14.10 9.73
N LYS A 191 10.61 -13.18 9.20
CA LYS A 191 11.71 -13.53 8.30
C LYS A 191 12.89 -14.11 9.07
N THR A 192 13.23 -13.52 10.22
CA THR A 192 14.31 -14.00 11.08
C THR A 192 13.84 -14.95 12.17
N GLN A 193 12.52 -15.08 12.36
CA GLN A 193 11.88 -15.83 13.43
C GLN A 193 12.36 -15.38 14.82
N THR A 194 12.57 -14.07 15.00
CA THR A 194 13.03 -13.50 16.27
C THR A 194 12.06 -12.45 16.79
N GLU A 195 11.87 -12.45 18.10
CA GLU A 195 11.18 -11.37 18.80
C GLU A 195 12.04 -10.10 18.72
N LYS A 196 11.37 -8.95 18.57
CA LYS A 196 12.02 -7.65 18.47
C LYS A 196 11.58 -6.78 19.65
N GLU A 197 12.56 -6.21 20.33
CA GLU A 197 12.34 -5.23 21.37
C GLU A 197 12.29 -3.83 20.75
N GLU A 198 11.49 -2.95 21.35
CA GLU A 198 11.36 -1.54 20.98
C GLU A 198 10.86 -1.24 19.56
N GLU A 199 10.37 -2.26 18.85
CA GLU A 199 9.87 -2.12 17.48
C GLU A 199 8.35 -1.97 17.46
N SER A 200 7.88 -1.06 16.59
CA SER A 200 6.48 -0.65 16.55
C SER A 200 5.79 -1.12 15.28
N TRP A 201 4.81 -2.03 15.40
CA TRP A 201 4.06 -2.55 14.25
C TRP A 201 3.24 -1.47 13.54
N ILE A 202 2.69 -0.48 14.27
CA ILE A 202 1.74 0.50 13.73
C ILE A 202 2.36 1.38 12.65
N ASN A 203 3.67 1.67 12.75
CA ASN A 203 4.38 2.49 11.78
C ASN A 203 4.21 1.95 10.37
N SER A 204 4.35 0.64 10.20
CA SER A 204 4.24 -0.02 8.90
C SER A 204 2.94 0.30 8.15
N LEU A 205 1.83 0.52 8.86
CA LEU A 205 0.52 0.78 8.27
C LEU A 205 0.34 2.22 7.75
N PHE A 206 1.27 3.13 8.06
CA PHE A 206 1.30 4.48 7.48
C PHE A 206 2.09 4.52 6.15
N HIS A 207 2.92 3.52 5.83
CA HIS A 207 3.83 3.56 4.68
C HIS A 207 3.29 2.79 3.46
N LYS A 208 2.72 3.53 2.49
CA LYS A 208 2.11 3.00 1.24
C LYS A 208 3.08 2.53 0.16
N ASN A 209 4.38 2.50 0.47
CA ASN A 209 5.42 2.21 -0.53
C ASN A 209 5.58 0.70 -0.80
N ASP A 210 4.60 -0.11 -0.41
CA ASP A 210 4.49 -1.54 -0.70
C ASP A 210 3.62 -1.82 -1.93
N GLY A 211 3.11 -0.79 -2.61
CA GLY A 211 2.22 -0.98 -3.75
C GLY A 211 0.83 -1.48 -3.36
N TYR A 212 0.37 -1.17 -2.13
CA TYR A 212 -0.93 -1.59 -1.59
C TYR A 212 -1.04 -3.11 -1.33
N MET A 213 0.09 -3.78 -1.12
CA MET A 213 0.11 -5.20 -0.73
C MET A 213 -0.47 -5.41 0.66
N THR A 214 -0.17 -4.52 1.62
CA THR A 214 -0.82 -4.54 2.92
C THR A 214 -2.23 -3.95 2.77
N PRO A 215 -3.32 -4.73 3.02
CA PRO A 215 -4.70 -4.34 2.77
C PRO A 215 -5.26 -3.35 3.80
N ILE A 216 -4.41 -2.51 4.38
CA ILE A 216 -4.77 -1.39 5.23
C ILE A 216 -3.78 -0.26 5.07
N VAL A 217 -4.30 0.97 5.08
CA VAL A 217 -3.48 2.17 5.10
C VAL A 217 -4.07 3.23 6.02
N LEU A 218 -3.23 3.77 6.90
CA LEU A 218 -3.58 4.88 7.78
C LEU A 218 -3.20 6.22 7.14
N ASN A 219 -4.11 7.19 7.21
CA ASN A 219 -3.96 8.55 6.71
C ASN A 219 -4.29 9.58 7.79
N PRO A 220 -3.65 10.75 7.81
CA PRO A 220 -2.56 11.18 6.93
C PRO A 220 -1.27 10.37 7.17
N TYR A 221 -0.30 10.47 6.26
CA TYR A 221 0.99 9.82 6.45
C TYR A 221 1.64 10.32 7.74
N ARG A 222 2.13 9.39 8.56
CA ARG A 222 2.88 9.70 9.78
C ARG A 222 4.22 8.98 9.75
N ASP A 223 5.26 9.69 10.17
CA ASP A 223 6.57 9.10 10.42
C ASP A 223 6.93 9.29 11.89
N ASN A 224 6.84 8.22 12.68
CA ASN A 224 7.02 8.24 14.14
C ASN A 224 6.16 9.35 14.80
N GLY A 225 4.88 9.41 14.41
CA GLY A 225 3.91 10.41 14.89
C GLY A 225 4.01 11.80 14.24
N LYS A 226 5.02 12.08 13.41
CA LYS A 226 5.18 13.38 12.73
C LYS A 226 4.36 13.44 11.45
N ILE A 227 3.63 14.54 11.27
CA ILE A 227 2.88 14.83 10.04
C ILE A 227 3.52 16.05 9.36
N ASP A 228 3.89 15.89 8.09
CA ASP A 228 4.30 17.03 7.26
C ASP A 228 3.04 17.71 6.70
N MET A 229 2.60 18.78 7.36
CA MET A 229 1.41 19.53 6.97
C MET A 229 1.54 20.22 5.62
N ASN A 230 2.75 20.60 5.19
CA ASN A 230 2.97 21.19 3.88
C ASN A 230 2.76 20.15 2.78
N LYS A 231 3.28 18.93 3.00
CA LYS A 231 3.02 17.79 2.11
C LYS A 231 1.53 17.43 2.06
N GLU A 232 0.86 17.33 3.20
CA GLU A 232 -0.58 17.02 3.24
C GLU A 232 -1.44 18.12 2.58
N HIS A 233 -1.08 19.39 2.75
CA HIS A 233 -1.73 20.51 2.06
C HIS A 233 -1.61 20.36 0.54
N ARG A 234 -0.39 20.17 0.01
CA ARG A 234 -0.17 19.98 -1.44
C ARG A 234 -0.93 18.78 -1.99
N LEU A 235 -0.93 17.65 -1.27
CA LEU A 235 -1.68 16.45 -1.65
C LEU A 235 -3.20 16.69 -1.65
N THR A 236 -3.70 17.46 -0.68
CA THR A 236 -5.12 17.81 -0.59
C THR A 236 -5.55 18.68 -1.77
N ILE A 237 -4.78 19.72 -2.11
CA ILE A 237 -5.05 20.56 -3.28
C ILE A 237 -5.04 19.73 -4.56
N SER A 238 -4.04 18.87 -4.76
CA SER A 238 -3.96 17.99 -5.94
C SER A 238 -5.17 17.05 -6.06
N ARG A 239 -5.60 16.44 -4.94
CA ARG A 239 -6.79 15.56 -4.91
C ARG A 239 -8.08 16.34 -5.18
N LEU A 240 -8.25 17.50 -4.56
CA LEU A 240 -9.40 18.37 -4.77
C LEU A 240 -9.50 18.80 -6.24
N SER A 241 -8.40 19.25 -6.84
CA SER A 241 -8.36 19.60 -8.27
C SER A 241 -8.75 18.41 -9.15
N SER A 242 -8.25 17.21 -8.86
CA SER A 242 -8.62 15.98 -9.58
C SER A 242 -10.12 15.66 -9.46
N CYS A 243 -10.68 15.74 -8.25
CA CYS A 243 -12.11 15.52 -8.01
C CYS A 243 -12.97 16.54 -8.76
N LEU A 244 -12.58 17.83 -8.75
CA LEU A 244 -13.30 18.88 -9.46
C LEU A 244 -13.20 18.72 -10.99
N ILE A 245 -12.03 18.37 -11.54
CA ILE A 245 -11.87 18.04 -12.96
C ILE A 245 -12.78 16.87 -13.34
N HIS A 246 -12.76 15.79 -12.55
CA HIS A 246 -13.57 14.61 -12.80
C HIS A 246 -15.07 14.95 -12.76
N ALA A 247 -15.51 15.70 -11.77
CA ALA A 247 -16.90 16.12 -11.64
C ALA A 247 -17.35 16.98 -12.83
N ARG A 248 -16.53 17.98 -13.22
CA ARG A 248 -16.77 18.81 -14.41
C ARG A 248 -16.89 17.96 -15.69
N ASN A 249 -15.94 17.06 -15.91
CA ASN A 249 -15.91 16.20 -17.10
C ASN A 249 -17.11 15.23 -17.15
N ASN A 250 -17.66 14.85 -16.00
CA ASN A 250 -18.83 13.98 -15.87
C ASN A 250 -20.16 14.74 -15.68
N LYS A 251 -20.16 16.08 -15.82
CA LYS A 251 -21.34 16.94 -15.62
C LYS A 251 -22.00 16.73 -14.26
N LYS A 252 -21.20 16.54 -13.22
CA LYS A 252 -21.62 16.39 -11.82
C LYS A 252 -21.10 17.56 -11.00
N ASN A 253 -21.81 17.91 -9.94
CA ASN A 253 -21.30 18.79 -8.91
C ASN A 253 -20.57 17.96 -7.85
N PHE A 254 -19.35 18.37 -7.48
CA PHE A 254 -18.62 17.74 -6.39
C PHE A 254 -18.93 18.39 -5.04
N ILE A 255 -18.78 19.73 -4.97
CA ILE A 255 -19.08 20.53 -3.78
C ILE A 255 -20.01 21.66 -4.22
N ASN A 256 -21.18 21.76 -3.58
CA ASN A 256 -22.17 22.78 -3.93
C ASN A 256 -21.58 24.19 -3.72
N GLY A 257 -21.66 25.03 -4.75
CA GLY A 257 -21.16 26.40 -4.72
C GLY A 257 -19.66 26.56 -4.96
N TYR A 258 -18.93 25.48 -5.27
CA TYR A 258 -17.51 25.53 -5.60
C TYR A 258 -17.26 24.95 -6.99
N ASP A 259 -16.64 25.76 -7.84
CA ASP A 259 -16.21 25.37 -9.17
C ASP A 259 -14.69 25.49 -9.31
N LEU A 260 -14.12 24.65 -10.18
CA LEU A 260 -12.73 24.77 -10.56
C LEU A 260 -12.57 25.97 -11.50
N HIS A 261 -11.91 27.02 -11.01
CA HIS A 261 -11.61 28.21 -11.79
C HIS A 261 -10.37 27.99 -12.69
N ASP A 262 -9.20 27.87 -12.08
CA ASP A 262 -7.93 27.66 -12.78
C ASP A 262 -6.99 26.69 -12.04
N ILE A 263 -6.07 26.08 -12.80
CA ILE A 263 -4.97 25.28 -12.27
C ILE A 263 -3.68 25.86 -12.81
N LYS A 264 -2.81 26.33 -11.91
CA LYS A 264 -1.49 26.85 -12.24
C LYS A 264 -0.44 25.79 -11.97
N TYR A 265 0.39 25.50 -12.97
CA TYR A 265 1.57 24.66 -12.84
C TYR A 265 2.81 25.52 -13.00
N GLU A 266 3.81 25.27 -12.17
CA GLU A 266 5.14 25.88 -12.26
C GLU A 266 6.17 24.78 -12.47
N TYR A 267 7.10 25.01 -13.38
CA TYR A 267 8.19 24.09 -13.65
C TYR A 267 9.23 24.16 -12.54
N ASN A 268 9.53 23.02 -11.91
CA ASN A 268 10.61 22.89 -10.94
C ASN A 268 11.81 22.20 -11.60
N ALA A 269 12.80 22.98 -12.02
CA ALA A 269 14.02 22.46 -12.63
C ALA A 269 14.79 21.52 -11.69
N ASN A 270 14.85 21.84 -10.40
CA ASN A 270 15.65 21.11 -9.42
C ASN A 270 15.06 19.74 -9.05
N PHE A 271 13.77 19.51 -9.33
CA PHE A 271 13.06 18.30 -8.92
C PHE A 271 13.79 17.00 -9.31
N VAL A 272 14.30 16.92 -10.55
CA VAL A 272 15.00 15.72 -11.04
C VAL A 272 16.34 15.54 -10.34
N THR A 273 17.11 16.62 -10.19
CA THR A 273 18.40 16.63 -9.50
C THR A 273 18.26 16.21 -8.05
N GLU A 274 17.38 16.88 -7.30
CA GLU A 274 17.09 16.57 -5.89
C GLU A 274 16.68 15.11 -5.73
N LYS A 275 15.78 14.61 -6.58
CA LYS A 275 15.31 13.22 -6.51
C LYS A 275 16.39 12.19 -6.78
N ILE A 276 17.29 12.45 -7.72
CA ILE A 276 18.39 11.52 -8.00
C ILE A 276 19.40 11.57 -6.86
N GLN A 277 19.82 12.76 -6.42
CA GLN A 277 20.75 12.94 -5.32
C GLN A 277 20.26 12.28 -4.02
N GLU A 278 19.01 12.51 -3.63
CA GLU A 278 18.41 11.91 -2.43
C GLU A 278 18.44 10.37 -2.45
N GLU A 279 18.31 9.75 -3.62
CA GLU A 279 18.12 8.32 -3.76
C GLU A 279 19.41 7.56 -4.14
N THR A 280 20.40 8.26 -4.71
CA THR A 280 21.61 7.64 -5.27
C THR A 280 22.91 8.28 -4.81
N GLY A 281 22.89 9.52 -4.32
CA GLY A 281 24.08 10.31 -4.00
C GLY A 281 24.89 10.79 -5.22
N ILE A 282 24.40 10.58 -6.45
CA ILE A 282 25.08 11.05 -7.67
C ILE A 282 25.11 12.58 -7.69
N SER A 283 26.26 13.18 -7.99
CA SER A 283 26.42 14.63 -7.98
C SER A 283 25.60 15.30 -9.10
N GLU A 284 25.24 16.58 -8.90
CA GLU A 284 24.54 17.34 -9.95
C GLU A 284 25.38 17.44 -11.24
N GLU A 285 26.69 17.60 -11.08
CA GLU A 285 27.64 17.64 -12.18
C GLU A 285 27.60 16.36 -13.01
N ASP A 286 27.61 15.18 -12.37
CA ASP A 286 27.53 13.89 -13.07
C ASP A 286 26.19 13.72 -13.81
N ILE A 287 25.08 14.20 -13.23
CA ILE A 287 23.75 14.13 -13.84
C ILE A 287 23.71 14.95 -15.13
N TRP A 288 24.24 16.18 -15.11
CA TRP A 288 24.11 17.11 -16.23
C TRP A 288 25.31 17.12 -17.20
N ASN A 289 26.42 16.48 -16.84
CA ASN A 289 27.52 16.16 -17.77
C ASN A 289 27.24 14.90 -18.62
N TYR A 290 26.13 14.21 -18.36
CA TYR A 290 25.65 13.10 -19.17
C TYR A 290 25.55 13.50 -20.65
N ALA A 291 26.23 12.72 -21.49
CA ALA A 291 26.12 12.82 -22.94
C ALA A 291 26.12 11.39 -23.52
N PRO A 292 25.09 11.03 -24.31
CA PRO A 292 25.03 9.69 -24.89
C PRO A 292 26.19 9.43 -25.85
N ASN A 293 26.63 8.16 -25.93
CA ASN A 293 27.58 7.64 -26.92
C ASN A 293 29.01 8.28 -26.93
N LYS A 294 29.48 8.93 -25.86
CA LYS A 294 30.84 9.52 -25.84
C LYS A 294 32.01 8.53 -26.07
N ASN A 295 31.85 7.22 -25.82
CA ASN A 295 32.96 6.24 -25.74
C ASN A 295 32.61 4.80 -26.23
N ASP A 296 31.76 4.63 -27.26
CA ASP A 296 31.31 3.34 -27.84
C ASP A 296 30.65 2.31 -26.88
N THR A 297 30.59 2.60 -25.59
CA THR A 297 30.00 1.76 -24.55
C THR A 297 28.72 2.41 -24.04
N SER A 298 27.62 1.67 -24.09
CA SER A 298 26.32 2.16 -23.61
C SER A 298 26.33 2.31 -22.08
N LEU A 299 25.64 3.33 -21.58
CA LEU A 299 25.35 3.52 -20.16
C LEU A 299 23.99 2.89 -19.81
N TYR A 300 23.71 2.75 -18.52
CA TYR A 300 22.38 2.33 -18.04
C TYR A 300 21.26 3.22 -18.60
N VAL A 301 21.42 4.54 -18.48
CA VAL A 301 20.48 5.52 -19.03
C VAL A 301 20.27 5.35 -20.53
N ASP A 302 21.33 5.11 -21.31
CA ASP A 302 21.22 4.95 -22.78
C ASP A 302 20.36 3.74 -23.16
N VAL A 303 20.60 2.60 -22.50
CA VAL A 303 19.85 1.36 -22.76
C VAL A 303 18.37 1.56 -22.45
N ILE A 304 18.06 2.20 -21.34
CA ILE A 304 16.68 2.42 -20.92
C ILE A 304 15.96 3.37 -21.89
N LEU A 305 16.57 4.51 -22.23
CA LEU A 305 15.98 5.49 -23.15
C LEU A 305 15.78 4.92 -24.54
N LYS A 306 16.78 4.23 -25.11
CA LYS A 306 16.65 3.55 -26.41
C LYS A 306 15.53 2.50 -26.38
N SER A 307 15.36 1.80 -25.26
CA SER A 307 14.28 0.80 -25.11
C SER A 307 12.88 1.41 -25.08
N TYR A 308 12.75 2.67 -24.65
CA TYR A 308 11.52 3.46 -24.76
C TYR A 308 11.35 4.10 -26.15
N GLY A 309 12.27 3.87 -27.09
CA GLY A 309 12.22 4.46 -28.44
C GLY A 309 12.55 5.94 -28.47
N ILE A 310 13.37 6.41 -27.52
CA ILE A 310 13.95 7.76 -27.52
C ILE A 310 15.23 7.72 -28.36
N ASP A 311 15.29 8.57 -29.37
CA ASP A 311 16.48 8.76 -30.19
C ASP A 311 17.50 9.60 -29.43
N LEU A 312 18.75 9.12 -29.39
CA LEU A 312 19.85 9.78 -28.69
C LEU A 312 20.80 10.54 -29.64
N GLN A 313 20.62 10.47 -30.96
CA GLN A 313 21.49 11.15 -31.92
C GLN A 313 21.47 12.68 -31.70
N ASP A 314 20.27 13.26 -31.63
CA ASP A 314 20.10 14.72 -31.45
C ASP A 314 19.95 15.12 -29.98
N PHE A 315 20.25 14.23 -29.04
CA PHE A 315 19.99 14.47 -27.61
C PHE A 315 20.71 15.72 -27.09
N ALA A 316 21.91 16.01 -27.61
CA ALA A 316 22.68 17.20 -27.26
C ALA A 316 21.96 18.51 -27.67
N GLU A 317 21.20 18.48 -28.77
CA GLU A 317 20.49 19.63 -29.34
C GLU A 317 19.12 19.86 -28.71
N ARG A 318 18.59 18.87 -27.97
CA ARG A 318 17.32 18.99 -27.26
C ARG A 318 17.38 20.03 -26.13
N ASP A 319 16.22 20.64 -25.85
CA ASP A 319 16.07 21.58 -24.75
C ASP A 319 16.26 20.92 -23.38
N GLU A 320 16.45 21.75 -22.36
CA GLU A 320 16.73 21.31 -21.00
C GLU A 320 15.58 20.50 -20.37
N ILE A 321 14.33 20.83 -20.69
CA ILE A 321 13.14 20.14 -20.16
C ILE A 321 13.10 18.71 -20.71
N TYR A 322 13.35 18.55 -22.00
CA TYR A 322 13.45 17.24 -22.65
C TYR A 322 14.52 16.37 -21.98
N LYS A 323 15.74 16.92 -21.79
CA LYS A 323 16.86 16.21 -21.16
C LYS A 323 16.52 15.78 -19.73
N ARG A 324 15.95 16.68 -18.93
CA ARG A 324 15.50 16.40 -17.56
C ARG A 324 14.43 15.33 -17.51
N ALA A 325 13.42 15.40 -18.38
CA ALA A 325 12.37 14.39 -18.47
C ALA A 325 12.94 13.01 -18.85
N ALA A 326 13.94 12.95 -19.74
CA ALA A 326 14.52 11.70 -20.21
C ALA A 326 15.33 11.05 -19.08
N VAL A 327 16.23 11.81 -18.45
CA VAL A 327 16.97 11.34 -17.28
C VAL A 327 16.03 10.87 -16.17
N TYR A 328 14.95 11.61 -15.91
CA TYR A 328 13.93 11.23 -14.93
C TYR A 328 13.21 9.92 -15.31
N LEU A 329 12.86 9.72 -16.58
CA LEU A 329 12.25 8.48 -17.07
C LEU A 329 13.15 7.28 -16.78
N ALA A 330 14.43 7.35 -17.18
CA ALA A 330 15.37 6.26 -16.97
C ALA A 330 15.60 5.96 -15.48
N PHE A 331 15.82 7.00 -14.69
CA PHE A 331 15.92 6.89 -13.23
C PHE A 331 14.67 6.24 -12.63
N LYS A 332 13.48 6.70 -13.04
CA LYS A 332 12.22 6.22 -12.46
C LYS A 332 11.97 4.75 -12.77
N THR A 333 12.36 4.27 -13.95
CA THR A 333 12.30 2.85 -14.32
C THR A 333 13.14 1.98 -13.40
N LEU A 334 14.37 2.42 -13.07
CA LEU A 334 15.23 1.70 -12.11
C LEU A 334 14.60 1.71 -10.70
N ILE A 335 14.06 2.85 -10.27
CA ILE A 335 13.38 2.97 -8.97
C ILE A 335 12.15 2.07 -8.88
N ILE A 336 11.37 1.89 -9.95
CA ILE A 336 10.24 0.95 -9.93
C ILE A 336 10.74 -0.48 -9.66
N ALA A 337 11.80 -0.89 -10.35
CA ALA A 337 12.34 -2.23 -10.21
C ALA A 337 12.95 -2.52 -8.83
N THR A 338 13.46 -1.50 -8.13
CA THR A 338 14.02 -1.68 -6.78
C THR A 338 12.96 -1.75 -5.69
N ARG A 339 11.82 -1.09 -5.89
CA ARG A 339 10.80 -0.89 -4.84
C ARG A 339 9.67 -1.89 -4.85
N TYR A 340 9.22 -2.34 -6.03
CA TYR A 340 7.98 -3.10 -6.16
C TYR A 340 8.24 -4.59 -6.37
N PRO A 341 7.63 -5.47 -5.55
CA PRO A 341 7.88 -6.91 -5.62
C PRO A 341 7.58 -7.57 -6.97
N SER A 342 6.62 -7.04 -7.74
CA SER A 342 6.32 -7.49 -9.11
C SER A 342 7.52 -7.41 -10.06
N TYR A 343 8.54 -6.61 -9.71
CA TYR A 343 9.76 -6.43 -10.48
C TYR A 343 11.00 -7.09 -9.84
N ASN A 344 10.83 -7.93 -8.79
CA ASN A 344 11.92 -8.56 -8.05
C ASN A 344 12.95 -9.29 -8.94
N LYS A 345 12.51 -9.86 -10.07
CA LYS A 345 13.41 -10.54 -11.03
C LYS A 345 14.43 -9.61 -11.70
N TYR A 346 14.15 -8.31 -11.77
CA TYR A 346 15.03 -7.29 -12.35
C TYR A 346 15.90 -6.60 -11.30
N GLN A 347 15.55 -6.73 -10.01
CA GLN A 347 16.14 -5.97 -8.91
C GLN A 347 17.68 -6.07 -8.83
N LYS A 348 18.26 -7.25 -9.12
CA LYS A 348 19.72 -7.44 -9.13
C LYS A 348 20.42 -6.58 -10.18
N TYR A 349 19.72 -6.23 -11.25
CA TYR A 349 20.25 -5.52 -12.42
C TYR A 349 19.80 -4.06 -12.45
N ALA A 350 18.71 -3.72 -11.76
CA ALA A 350 18.23 -2.34 -11.67
C ALA A 350 18.93 -1.61 -10.52
N ILE A 351 20.06 -0.97 -10.82
CA ILE A 351 20.92 -0.33 -9.83
C ILE A 351 20.92 1.20 -10.07
N PRO A 352 20.09 2.00 -9.34
CA PRO A 352 19.97 3.44 -9.57
C PRO A 352 21.28 4.24 -9.42
N THR A 353 22.19 3.79 -8.55
CA THR A 353 23.51 4.42 -8.37
C THR A 353 24.43 4.26 -9.59
N LEU A 354 24.12 3.32 -10.49
CA LEU A 354 24.87 3.09 -11.73
C LEU A 354 24.21 3.74 -12.95
N LEU A 355 23.25 4.66 -12.76
CA LEU A 355 22.47 5.29 -13.84
C LEU A 355 23.35 5.85 -14.99
N PHE A 356 24.48 6.46 -14.64
CA PHE A 356 25.45 7.03 -15.60
C PHE A 356 26.71 6.19 -15.77
N SER A 357 26.70 4.94 -15.28
CA SER A 357 27.83 4.01 -15.41
C SER A 357 27.69 3.12 -16.64
N LYS A 358 28.82 2.57 -17.09
CA LYS A 358 28.89 1.59 -18.19
C LYS A 358 28.12 0.33 -17.82
N ILE A 359 27.49 -0.27 -18.83
CA ILE A 359 26.72 -1.51 -18.68
C ILE A 359 27.31 -2.64 -19.52
N ASP A 360 27.32 -3.86 -18.98
CA ASP A 360 27.66 -5.06 -19.73
C ASP A 360 26.47 -5.57 -20.56
N ARG A 361 26.76 -6.44 -21.53
CA ARG A 361 25.75 -6.96 -22.47
C ARG A 361 24.63 -7.74 -21.76
N ALA A 362 24.95 -8.56 -20.76
CA ALA A 362 23.94 -9.38 -20.10
C ALA A 362 22.96 -8.51 -19.28
N THR A 363 23.49 -7.52 -18.55
CA THR A 363 22.66 -6.55 -17.83
C THR A 363 21.82 -5.70 -18.78
N SER A 364 22.39 -5.28 -19.92
CA SER A 364 21.65 -4.52 -20.95
C SER A 364 20.41 -5.25 -21.45
N GLU A 365 20.53 -6.54 -21.79
CA GLU A 365 19.40 -7.37 -22.25
C GLU A 365 18.30 -7.49 -21.17
N ILE A 366 18.69 -7.51 -19.90
CA ILE A 366 17.74 -7.58 -18.78
C ILE A 366 17.04 -6.24 -18.55
N LEU A 367 17.74 -5.11 -18.68
CA LEU A 367 17.11 -3.79 -18.59
C LEU A 367 16.12 -3.53 -19.74
N GLN A 368 16.42 -4.00 -20.96
CA GLN A 368 15.45 -3.95 -22.05
C GLN A 368 14.17 -4.72 -21.71
N LYS A 369 14.30 -5.90 -21.10
CA LYS A 369 13.15 -6.68 -20.61
C LYS A 369 12.43 -6.00 -19.45
N LEU A 370 13.14 -5.25 -18.60
CA LEU A 370 12.53 -4.43 -17.54
C LEU A 370 11.67 -3.33 -18.15
N VAL A 371 12.22 -2.57 -19.11
CA VAL A 371 11.48 -1.49 -19.79
C VAL A 371 10.20 -2.02 -20.43
N ARG A 372 10.26 -3.16 -21.14
CA ARG A 372 9.06 -3.80 -21.71
C ARG A 372 8.03 -4.20 -20.65
N ALA A 373 8.48 -4.69 -19.50
CA ALA A 373 7.57 -5.04 -18.41
C ALA A 373 6.91 -3.81 -17.79
N VAL A 374 7.67 -2.73 -17.57
CA VAL A 374 7.15 -1.45 -17.07
C VAL A 374 6.18 -0.82 -18.08
N TYR A 375 6.49 -0.90 -19.38
CA TYR A 375 5.64 -0.39 -20.45
C TYR A 375 4.30 -1.13 -20.54
N ALA A 376 4.30 -2.45 -20.33
CA ALA A 376 3.10 -3.27 -20.38
C ALA A 376 2.24 -3.21 -19.10
N ASP A 377 2.77 -2.66 -18.01
CA ASP A 377 2.10 -2.57 -16.72
C ASP A 377 1.20 -1.33 -16.67
N ASN A 378 -0.11 -1.54 -16.64
CA ASN A 378 -1.14 -0.49 -16.57
C ASN A 378 -1.54 -0.13 -15.12
N SER A 379 -0.80 -0.60 -14.12
CA SER A 379 -1.07 -0.30 -12.73
C SER A 379 -0.67 1.13 -12.35
N HIS A 380 -1.09 1.57 -11.17
CA HIS A 380 -0.71 2.87 -10.63
C HIS A 380 0.82 3.03 -10.41
N ILE A 381 1.59 1.92 -10.41
CA ILE A 381 3.04 1.89 -10.20
C ILE A 381 3.77 2.67 -11.31
N THR A 382 3.28 2.54 -12.55
CA THR A 382 3.93 3.05 -13.77
C THR A 382 3.33 4.36 -14.26
N LEU A 383 2.33 4.92 -13.58
CA LEU A 383 1.62 6.14 -14.00
C LEU A 383 2.57 7.31 -14.32
N LYS A 384 3.66 7.47 -13.55
CA LYS A 384 4.67 8.51 -13.80
C LYS A 384 5.49 8.26 -15.07
N VAL A 385 5.75 6.99 -15.41
CA VAL A 385 6.40 6.58 -16.66
C VAL A 385 5.46 6.88 -17.83
N ALA A 386 4.21 6.43 -17.76
CA ALA A 386 3.20 6.68 -18.80
C ALA A 386 2.95 8.18 -19.05
N THR A 387 2.99 9.00 -17.99
CA THR A 387 2.87 10.47 -18.10
C THR A 387 4.05 11.06 -18.88
N ASN A 388 5.29 10.64 -18.59
CA ASN A 388 6.48 11.07 -19.32
C ASN A 388 6.46 10.61 -20.78
N GLU A 389 6.00 9.40 -21.05
CA GLU A 389 5.85 8.92 -22.43
C GLU A 389 4.87 9.74 -23.24
N THR A 390 3.74 10.12 -22.63
CA THR A 390 2.77 11.02 -23.26
C THR A 390 3.42 12.36 -23.61
N PHE A 391 4.27 12.90 -22.72
CA PHE A 391 5.08 14.10 -22.99
C PHE A 391 6.01 13.89 -24.19
N PHE A 392 6.77 12.80 -24.25
CA PHE A 392 7.64 12.49 -25.39
C PHE A 392 6.89 12.23 -26.70
N GLY A 393 5.70 11.66 -26.65
CA GLY A 393 4.82 11.49 -27.82
C GLY A 393 4.33 12.83 -28.37
N SER A 394 4.08 13.80 -27.48
CA SER A 394 3.65 15.15 -27.89
C SER A 394 4.75 16.01 -28.51
N THR A 395 6.02 15.72 -28.20
CA THR A 395 7.20 16.44 -28.74
C THR A 395 7.76 15.84 -30.04
N LYS A 396 7.20 14.71 -30.50
CA LYS A 396 7.52 14.09 -31.80
C LYS A 396 6.73 14.70 -32.98
N LYS A 397 5.93 15.74 -32.76
CA LYS A 397 5.14 16.44 -33.78
C LYS A 397 5.85 17.66 -34.33
#